data_AF-A0A2V7SLE6-F1
#
_entry.id   AF-A0A2V7SLE6-F1
#
_cell.length_a   1.000
_cell.length_b   1.000
_cell.length_c   1.000
_cell.angle_alpha   90.00
_cell.angle_beta   90.00
_cell.angle_gamma   90.00
#
_symmetry.space_group_name_H-M   'P 1'
#
loop_
_entity.id
_entity.type
_entity.pdbx_description
1 polymer ?
#
loop_
_entity_poly.entity_id
_entity_poly.type
_entity_poly.pdbx_seq_one_letter_code
_entity_poly.pdbx_strand_id
1 'polypeptide(L)'
;MNGFRFTGFSLHPEALVTFAQTTVACVEAQISAQNVHLRCDDPQVGTVTIDGRFLTRLASNRLDAAVLSAVVTVRAGSGEVLYSARDSFRWQPVD
;
A
#
# COMPACT_ATOMS: atom_id res chain seq x y z
N MET A 1 11.44 1.03 -19.09
CA MET A 1 11.05 0.92 -17.67
C MET A 1 9.56 1.16 -17.60
N ASN A 2 8.77 0.12 -17.36
CA ASN A 2 7.32 0.27 -17.14
C ASN A 2 7.12 0.74 -15.69
N GLY A 3 6.75 2.00 -15.53
CA GLY A 3 6.72 2.68 -14.23
C GLY A 3 5.40 2.44 -13.50
N PHE A 4 5.36 1.44 -12.63
CA PHE A 4 4.31 1.33 -11.63
C PHE A 4 4.58 2.35 -10.51
N ARG A 5 3.70 3.33 -10.33
CA ARG A 5 3.79 4.34 -9.26
C ARG A 5 2.65 4.15 -8.29
N PHE A 6 2.97 3.78 -7.05
CA PHE A 6 2.01 3.70 -5.96
C PHE A 6 1.55 5.10 -5.55
N THR A 7 0.24 5.27 -5.29
CA THR A 7 -0.34 6.58 -4.94
C THR A 7 -1.09 6.61 -3.61
N GLY A 8 -1.60 5.47 -3.08
CA GLY A 8 -2.29 5.44 -1.78
C GLY A 8 -2.97 4.10 -1.44
N PHE A 9 -3.47 3.99 -0.20
CA PHE A 9 -4.35 2.90 0.24
C PHE A 9 -5.40 3.41 1.25
N SER A 10 -6.61 2.83 1.24
CA SER A 10 -7.67 3.10 2.24
C SER A 10 -7.76 1.92 3.22
N LEU A 11 -8.17 2.20 4.47
CA LEU A 11 -8.31 1.19 5.53
C LEU A 11 -9.76 0.98 6.00
N HIS A 12 -10.72 1.72 5.44
CA HIS A 12 -12.13 1.59 5.78
C HIS A 12 -13.02 2.02 4.60
N PRO A 13 -14.16 1.33 4.34
CA PRO A 13 -14.58 0.04 4.91
C PRO A 13 -13.80 -1.17 4.38
N GLU A 14 -13.03 -1.01 3.31
CA GLU A 14 -12.23 -2.05 2.67
C GLU A 14 -10.76 -1.60 2.56
N ALA A 15 -9.83 -2.55 2.67
CA ALA A 15 -8.42 -2.29 2.40
C ALA A 15 -8.21 -2.20 0.89
N LEU A 16 -8.13 -0.97 0.36
CA LEU A 16 -7.95 -0.71 -1.07
C LEU A 16 -6.56 -0.19 -1.33
N VAL A 17 -5.92 -0.59 -2.43
CA VAL A 17 -4.64 -0.04 -2.85
C VAL A 17 -4.74 0.48 -4.28
N THR A 18 -4.16 1.66 -4.51
CA THR A 18 -4.10 2.27 -5.84
C THR A 18 -2.69 2.19 -6.44
N PHE A 19 -2.59 1.56 -7.61
CA PHE A 19 -1.39 1.50 -8.44
C PHE A 19 -1.65 2.25 -9.75
N ALA A 20 -0.94 3.36 -9.97
CA ALA A 20 -1.20 4.27 -11.09
C ALA A 20 -2.67 4.72 -11.14
N GLN A 21 -3.50 4.08 -11.96
CA GLN A 21 -4.94 4.37 -12.12
C GLN A 21 -5.85 3.19 -11.72
N THR A 22 -5.28 2.09 -11.22
CA THR A 22 -6.03 0.89 -10.83
C THR A 22 -6.15 0.82 -9.32
N THR A 23 -7.37 0.73 -8.82
CA THR A 23 -7.65 0.48 -7.41
C THR A 23 -8.10 -0.96 -7.22
N VAL A 24 -7.46 -1.68 -6.30
CA VAL A 24 -7.76 -3.08 -6.01
C VAL A 24 -8.03 -3.30 -4.54
N ALA A 25 -8.95 -4.21 -4.24
CA ALA A 25 -9.19 -4.67 -2.89
C ALA A 25 -8.13 -5.69 -2.47
N CYS A 26 -7.66 -5.58 -1.23
CA CYS A 26 -6.68 -6.48 -0.66
C CYS A 26 -7.38 -7.67 -0.02
N VAL A 27 -7.05 -8.86 -0.53
CA VAL A 27 -7.59 -10.13 -0.07
C VAL A 27 -7.07 -10.51 1.32
N GLU A 28 -5.90 -10.00 1.71
CA GLU A 28 -5.40 -10.09 3.08
C GLU A 28 -5.06 -8.69 3.59
N ALA A 29 -5.57 -8.35 4.78
CA ALA A 29 -5.30 -7.10 5.45
C ALA A 29 -5.12 -7.32 6.95
N GLN A 30 -3.89 -7.15 7.43
CA GLN A 30 -3.55 -7.19 8.85
C GLN A 30 -2.99 -5.84 9.25
N ILE A 31 -3.72 -5.12 10.11
CA ILE A 31 -3.36 -3.75 10.50
C ILE A 31 -3.37 -3.65 12.02
N SER A 32 -2.27 -3.15 12.55
CA SER A 32 -2.10 -2.84 13.97
C SER A 32 -1.30 -1.54 14.09
N ALA A 33 -1.21 -0.99 15.31
CA ALA A 33 -0.36 0.18 15.57
C ALA A 33 1.13 -0.05 15.26
N GLN A 34 1.57 -1.30 15.12
CA GLN A 34 2.97 -1.67 14.95
C GLN A 34 3.29 -2.22 13.56
N ASN A 35 2.28 -2.72 12.86
CA ASN A 35 2.46 -3.44 11.60
C ASN A 35 1.26 -3.20 10.66
N VAL A 36 1.57 -3.03 9.39
CA VAL A 36 0.62 -3.04 8.27
C VAL A 36 1.11 -4.11 7.31
N HIS A 37 0.30 -5.14 7.10
CA HIS A 37 0.52 -6.13 6.05
C HIS A 37 -0.72 -6.18 5.18
N LEU A 38 -0.56 -5.85 3.90
CA LEU A 38 -1.61 -5.95 2.91
C LEU A 38 -1.14 -6.87 1.78
N ARG A 39 -2.05 -7.69 1.27
CA ARG A 39 -1.88 -8.44 0.03
C ARG A 39 -3.08 -8.21 -0.86
N CYS A 40 -2.82 -7.76 -2.08
CA CYS A 40 -3.83 -7.44 -3.06
C CYS A 40 -3.44 -8.15 -4.36
N ASP A 41 -4.36 -8.89 -4.95
CA ASP A 41 -4.14 -9.65 -6.16
C ASP A 41 -4.91 -8.97 -7.30
N ASP A 42 -4.21 -8.65 -8.39
CA ASP A 42 -4.78 -8.04 -9.58
C ASP A 42 -4.39 -8.87 -10.82
N PRO A 43 -5.33 -9.25 -11.70
CA PRO A 43 -5.00 -10.06 -12.88
C PRO A 43 -4.06 -9.38 -13.88
N GLN A 44 -3.99 -8.04 -13.91
CA GLN A 44 -3.15 -7.27 -14.84
C GLN A 44 -1.78 -6.92 -14.24
N VAL A 45 -1.70 -6.73 -12.92
CA VAL A 45 -0.47 -6.32 -12.21
C VAL A 45 0.24 -7.52 -11.54
N GLY A 46 -0.51 -8.51 -11.08
CA GLY A 46 -0.04 -9.63 -10.26
C GLY A 46 -0.34 -9.46 -8.77
N THR A 47 0.45 -10.10 -7.92
CA THR A 47 0.32 -9.97 -6.46
C THR A 47 1.12 -8.77 -5.97
N VAL A 48 0.48 -7.92 -5.18
CA VAL A 48 1.15 -6.83 -4.49
C VAL A 48 1.09 -7.03 -2.99
N THR A 49 2.25 -6.96 -2.34
CA THR A 49 2.37 -6.94 -0.88
C THR A 49 2.86 -5.59 -0.39
N ILE A 50 2.32 -5.16 0.75
CA ILE A 50 2.71 -3.91 1.42
C ILE A 50 2.98 -4.25 2.87
N ASP A 51 4.26 -4.18 3.24
CA ASP A 51 4.77 -4.53 4.56
C ASP A 51 5.34 -3.30 5.24
N GLY A 52 4.64 -2.78 6.23
CA GLY A 52 4.95 -1.47 6.79
C GLY A 52 4.68 -1.31 8.27
N ARG A 53 5.00 -0.12 8.75
CA ARG A 53 4.81 0.28 10.14
C ARG A 53 4.44 1.75 10.24
N PHE A 54 3.46 2.06 11.09
CA PHE A 54 3.14 3.43 11.43
C PHE A 54 4.30 4.13 12.11
N LEU A 55 4.63 5.32 11.62
CA LEU A 55 5.72 6.15 12.13
C LEU A 55 5.34 6.84 13.45
N THR A 56 4.05 7.01 13.69
CA THR A 56 3.49 7.57 14.93
C THR A 56 2.51 6.58 15.53
N ARG A 57 2.43 6.54 16.88
CA ARG A 57 1.36 5.82 17.58
C ARG A 57 0.07 6.64 17.72
N LEU A 58 0.16 7.95 17.48
CA LEU A 58 -0.94 8.89 17.62
C LEU A 58 -1.59 9.11 16.25
N ALA A 59 -2.92 8.95 16.21
CA ALA A 59 -3.71 9.44 15.09
C ALA A 59 -3.54 10.95 14.98
N SER A 60 -3.13 11.43 13.81
CA SER A 60 -2.95 12.85 13.52
C SER A 60 -3.66 13.16 12.22
N ASN A 61 -4.35 14.30 12.19
CA ASN A 61 -4.93 14.89 10.98
C ASN A 61 -3.92 15.73 10.19
N ARG A 62 -2.63 15.71 10.56
CA ARG A 62 -1.57 16.38 9.81
C ARG A 62 -1.36 15.67 8.47
N LEU A 63 -1.58 16.40 7.39
CA LEU A 63 -1.48 15.89 6.01
C LEU A 63 -0.06 16.05 5.43
N ASP A 64 0.81 16.80 6.10
CA ASP A 64 2.16 17.15 5.66
C ASP A 64 3.24 16.16 6.10
N ALA A 65 2.93 15.25 7.04
CA ALA A 65 3.87 14.27 7.57
C ALA A 65 3.60 12.85 7.03
N ALA A 66 4.68 12.08 6.84
CA ALA A 66 4.55 10.66 6.59
C ALA A 66 4.04 9.95 7.85
N VAL A 67 3.09 9.04 7.67
CA VAL A 67 2.42 8.30 8.75
C VAL A 67 2.67 6.80 8.68
N LEU A 68 2.99 6.26 7.50
CA LEU A 68 3.38 4.87 7.27
C LEU A 68 4.68 4.83 6.46
N SER A 69 5.66 4.02 6.89
CA SER A 69 6.71 3.55 5.98
C SER A 69 6.46 2.08 5.67
N ALA A 70 6.45 1.70 4.40
CA ALA A 70 6.29 0.32 3.98
C ALA A 70 7.25 -0.05 2.86
N VAL A 71 7.55 -1.34 2.77
CA VAL A 71 8.10 -1.94 1.56
C VAL A 71 6.93 -2.40 0.71
N VAL A 72 6.89 -1.91 -0.53
CA VAL A 72 5.91 -2.34 -1.53
C VAL A 72 6.62 -3.32 -2.46
N THR A 73 6.05 -4.51 -2.62
CA THR A 73 6.59 -5.53 -3.53
C THR A 73 5.52 -5.95 -4.53
N VAL A 74 5.83 -5.84 -5.82
CA VAL A 74 4.97 -6.32 -6.92
C VAL A 74 5.58 -7.58 -7.49
N ARG A 75 4.77 -8.64 -7.57
CA ARG A 75 5.16 -9.94 -8.10
C ARG A 75 4.23 -10.33 -9.25
N ALA A 76 4.81 -10.66 -10.39
CA ALA A 76 4.06 -11.20 -11.53
C ALA A 76 3.38 -12.54 -11.16
N GLY A 77 2.37 -12.95 -11.93
CA GLY A 77 1.73 -14.26 -11.75
C GLY A 77 2.70 -15.45 -11.90
N SER A 78 3.84 -15.27 -12.57
CA SER A 78 4.94 -16.24 -12.65
C SER A 78 5.74 -16.39 -11.35
N GLY A 79 5.56 -15.48 -10.39
CA GLY A 79 6.36 -15.38 -9.18
C GLY A 79 7.57 -14.44 -9.29
N GLU A 80 7.86 -13.86 -10.45
CA GLU A 80 8.95 -12.90 -10.63
C GLU A 80 8.68 -11.57 -9.89
N VAL A 81 9.68 -11.02 -9.18
CA VAL A 81 9.56 -9.69 -8.54
C VAL A 81 9.81 -8.61 -9.59
N LEU A 82 8.77 -7.84 -9.91
CA LEU A 82 8.84 -6.75 -10.89
C LEU A 82 9.24 -5.43 -10.26
N TYR A 83 8.91 -5.23 -8.97
CA TYR A 83 9.22 -4.03 -8.22
C TYR A 83 9.36 -4.38 -6.74
N SER A 84 10.34 -3.78 -6.07
CA SER A 84 10.44 -3.78 -4.61
C SER A 84 11.14 -2.52 -4.15
N ALA A 85 10.44 -1.66 -3.40
CA ALA A 85 11.03 -0.44 -2.87
C ALA A 85 10.38 -0.06 -1.53
N ARG A 86 11.10 0.78 -0.77
CA ARG A 86 10.56 1.39 0.44
C ARG A 86 9.93 2.73 0.10
N ASP A 87 8.67 2.88 0.47
CA ASP A 87 7.88 4.08 0.28
C ASP A 87 7.40 4.64 1.62
N SER A 88 7.03 5.92 1.63
CA SER A 88 6.44 6.61 2.79
C SER A 88 5.14 7.27 2.39
N PHE A 89 4.09 7.02 3.17
CA PHE A 89 2.73 7.43 2.85
C PHE A 89 2.23 8.49 3.82
N ARG A 90 1.42 9.41 3.30
CA ARG A 90 0.78 10.50 4.05
C ARG A 90 -0.73 10.29 4.03
N TRP A 91 -1.44 10.82 5.01
CA TRP A 91 -2.89 10.92 4.91
C TRP A 91 -3.28 11.77 3.70
N GLN A 92 -4.24 11.30 2.92
CA GLN A 92 -4.92 12.08 1.90
C GLN A 92 -6.33 12.40 2.41
N PRO A 93 -6.86 13.62 2.20
CA PRO A 93 -8.28 13.88 2.41
C PRO A 93 -9.11 12.94 1.54
N VAL A 94 -10.29 12.55 2.03
CA VAL A 94 -11.33 11.98 1.18
C VAL A 94 -12.06 13.17 0.56
N ASP A 95 -11.98 13.31 -0.75
CA ASP A 95 -12.77 14.30 -1.51
C ASP A 95 -14.27 13.94 -1.51
#